data_AF-A0A0F7TU21-F1
#
_entry.id   AF-A0A0F7TU21-F1
#
_cell.length_a   1.000
_cell.length_b   1.000
_cell.length_c   1.000
_cell.angle_alpha   90.00
_cell.angle_beta   90.00
_cell.angle_gamma   90.00
#
_symmetry.space_group_name_H-M   'P 1'
#
loop_
_entity.id
_entity.type
_entity.pdbx_description
1 polymer ?
#
loop_
_entity_poly.entity_id
_entity_poly.type
_entity_poly.pdbx_seq_one_letter_code
_entity_poly.pdbx_strand_id
1 'polypeptide(L)'
;MARINAHFVDIIEGPAYRVLGEDESPVWGWMVVNFPNRGLQIFLPDGTFYREICVGGPKGTLTSDEWLPFGPPEHSTPAKRPAEEQLQKLIKQLQDPDYLKGFIRMINEASRNNPAPPKAYAGTVNSIIGRPLALVNMGWSLELAGDAYANQSSFFPNHIPGEQTLLSSKEVYKLPVKIGDRNRLFDGMLGYFKPLKKDRKSGNYFDLTRLHTFYVEDHNGKKDPRSAIDIAQPPMSLSPTWVSPLNRYSPGGKATKTVSPSDYKRAYSGNLQVVAAVIDPFTAVTVHSGILPPKSLQIPEFVWQDAFQNMTAFFRVGPVIMSTGVPSYQKDSRQTDRWEEVEPVRSNVRFHTMQGEKWAWLQPYEDEGEKVYMPLTVGQVEPGLTFEPGPYTAIEGYLHLRKSLASKKS
;
A
#
# COMPACT_ATOMS: atom_id res chain seq x y z
N MET A 1 13.98 32.53 -2.97
CA MET A 1 13.21 31.72 -2.00
C MET A 1 12.74 30.47 -2.70
N ALA A 2 12.86 29.30 -2.06
CA ALA A 2 12.49 28.00 -2.63
C ALA A 2 11.74 27.17 -1.59
N ARG A 3 10.84 26.28 -2.03
CA ARG A 3 10.08 25.39 -1.16
C ARG A 3 10.02 23.97 -1.71
N ILE A 4 9.96 22.99 -0.83
CA ILE A 4 9.65 21.61 -1.20
C ILE A 4 8.13 21.43 -1.14
N ASN A 5 7.57 20.93 -2.23
CA ASN A 5 6.18 20.53 -2.31
C ASN A 5 6.05 19.01 -2.25
N ALA A 6 4.94 18.54 -1.70
CA ALA A 6 4.61 17.15 -1.50
C ALA A 6 3.13 16.94 -1.84
N HIS A 7 2.85 15.98 -2.71
CA HIS A 7 1.50 15.72 -3.21
C HIS A 7 1.29 14.23 -3.39
N PHE A 8 0.07 13.75 -3.15
CA PHE A 8 -0.36 12.50 -3.74
C PHE A 8 -0.71 12.72 -5.21
N VAL A 9 -0.45 11.71 -6.04
CA VAL A 9 -0.64 11.83 -7.49
C VAL A 9 -1.36 10.62 -8.08
N ASP A 10 -2.14 10.87 -9.12
CA ASP A 10 -2.73 9.85 -9.96
C ASP A 10 -2.03 9.77 -11.31
N ILE A 11 -1.97 8.56 -11.88
CA ILE A 11 -1.30 8.27 -13.15
C ILE A 11 -2.39 8.08 -14.19
N ILE A 12 -2.57 9.09 -15.05
CA ILE A 12 -3.68 9.13 -16.00
C ILE A 12 -3.27 8.42 -17.30
N GLU A 13 -2.47 9.05 -18.16
CA GLU A 13 -1.92 8.46 -19.40
C GLU A 13 -0.59 9.12 -19.82
N GLY A 14 0.38 8.34 -20.31
CA GLY A 14 1.75 8.79 -20.65
C GLY A 14 2.64 9.07 -19.43
N PRO A 15 3.79 9.76 -19.57
CA PRO A 15 4.59 10.18 -18.41
C PRO A 15 3.93 11.28 -17.57
N ALA A 16 2.68 11.65 -17.88
CA ALA A 16 1.90 12.68 -17.20
C ALA A 16 1.12 12.08 -16.02
N TYR A 17 1.21 12.77 -14.89
CA TYR A 17 0.50 12.46 -13.66
C TYR A 17 -0.14 13.74 -13.15
N ARG A 18 -1.16 13.60 -12.31
CA ARG A 18 -1.99 14.70 -11.82
C ARG A 18 -1.94 14.71 -10.30
N VAL A 19 -1.78 15.89 -9.72
CA VAL A 19 -1.96 16.09 -8.27
C VAL A 19 -3.41 15.82 -7.88
N LEU A 20 -3.59 14.96 -6.88
CA LEU A 20 -4.90 14.64 -6.32
C LEU A 20 -5.46 15.78 -5.49
N GLY A 21 -6.78 15.94 -5.53
CA GLY A 21 -7.54 16.80 -4.63
C GLY A 21 -7.59 16.25 -3.21
N GLU A 22 -8.12 17.05 -2.29
CA GLU A 22 -8.24 16.69 -0.87
C GLU A 22 -9.33 15.62 -0.62
N ASP A 23 -10.27 15.49 -1.55
CA ASP A 23 -11.41 14.57 -1.54
C ASP A 23 -11.15 13.26 -2.32
N GLU A 24 -9.95 13.09 -2.87
CA GLU A 24 -9.58 11.93 -3.67
C GLU A 24 -8.70 10.94 -2.90
N SER A 25 -8.93 9.63 -3.11
CA SER A 25 -8.11 8.59 -2.49
C SER A 25 -6.76 8.44 -3.24
N PRO A 26 -5.62 8.54 -2.53
CA PRO A 26 -4.29 8.33 -3.11
C PRO A 26 -3.86 6.85 -3.17
N VAL A 27 -4.73 5.95 -2.72
CA VAL A 27 -4.38 4.55 -2.47
C VAL A 27 -4.70 3.72 -3.71
N TRP A 28 -3.72 2.96 -4.20
CA TRP A 28 -3.90 2.00 -5.29
C TRP A 28 -3.98 0.54 -4.82
N GLY A 29 -3.88 0.30 -3.51
CA GLY A 29 -4.15 -0.97 -2.86
C GLY A 29 -3.81 -0.95 -1.37
N TRP A 30 -4.31 -1.93 -0.63
CA TRP A 30 -3.97 -2.12 0.78
C TRP A 30 -3.36 -3.49 1.01
N MET A 31 -2.56 -3.59 2.07
CA MET A 31 -1.89 -4.82 2.46
C MET A 31 -2.00 -5.02 3.97
N VAL A 32 -2.33 -6.23 4.40
CA VAL A 32 -2.35 -6.61 5.82
C VAL A 32 -1.49 -7.87 5.99
N VAL A 33 -0.55 -7.81 6.94
CA VAL A 33 0.26 -8.99 7.28
C VAL A 33 -0.56 -9.89 8.19
N ASN A 34 -0.76 -11.12 7.75
CA ASN A 34 -1.31 -12.20 8.56
C ASN A 34 -0.14 -12.93 9.22
N PHE A 35 0.20 -12.53 10.46
CA PHE A 35 1.37 -13.07 11.17
C PHE A 35 1.31 -14.59 11.40
N PRO A 36 0.17 -15.19 11.81
CA PRO A 36 0.06 -16.63 12.03
C PRO A 36 0.57 -17.51 10.87
N ASN A 37 0.27 -17.16 9.62
CA ASN A 37 0.64 -17.94 8.44
C ASN A 37 1.78 -17.30 7.62
N ARG A 38 2.41 -16.22 8.12
CA ARG A 38 3.34 -15.37 7.35
C ARG A 38 2.77 -15.02 5.97
N GLY A 39 1.47 -14.72 5.96
CA GLY A 39 0.69 -14.37 4.79
C GLY A 39 0.59 -12.86 4.63
N LEU A 40 0.30 -12.45 3.40
CA LEU A 40 0.05 -11.09 3.03
C LEU A 40 -1.29 -11.04 2.32
N GLN A 41 -2.27 -10.47 3.00
CA GLN A 41 -3.59 -10.22 2.45
C GLN A 41 -3.56 -8.91 1.69
N ILE A 42 -4.12 -8.93 0.49
CA ILE A 42 -4.11 -7.81 -0.45
C ILE A 42 -5.55 -7.41 -0.72
N PHE A 43 -5.80 -6.12 -0.65
CA PHE A 43 -7.12 -5.53 -0.86
C PHE A 43 -7.03 -4.45 -1.94
N LEU A 44 -8.14 -4.27 -2.65
CA LEU A 44 -8.34 -3.19 -3.60
C LEU A 44 -8.35 -1.81 -2.91
N PRO A 45 -8.24 -0.69 -3.65
CA PRO A 45 -8.26 0.66 -3.09
C PRO A 45 -9.40 0.98 -2.11
N ASP A 46 -10.57 0.39 -2.35
CA ASP A 46 -11.79 0.53 -1.56
C ASP A 46 -11.84 -0.39 -0.32
N GLY A 47 -10.79 -1.18 -0.09
CA GLY A 47 -10.73 -2.14 1.02
C GLY A 47 -11.37 -3.50 0.73
N THR A 48 -11.87 -3.74 -0.49
CA THR A 48 -12.40 -5.05 -0.89
C THR A 48 -11.26 -6.08 -0.93
N PHE A 49 -11.44 -7.22 -0.28
CA PHE A 49 -10.43 -8.28 -0.29
C PHE A 49 -10.18 -8.81 -1.70
N TYR A 50 -8.92 -8.97 -2.10
CA TYR A 50 -8.55 -9.44 -3.43
C TYR A 50 -7.90 -10.82 -3.44
N ARG A 51 -6.83 -11.05 -2.66
CA ARG A 51 -6.19 -12.37 -2.50
C ARG A 51 -5.19 -12.40 -1.35
N GLU A 52 -4.77 -13.60 -0.97
CA GLU A 52 -3.68 -13.84 -0.03
C GLU A 52 -2.47 -14.44 -0.75
N ILE A 53 -1.27 -14.03 -0.33
CA ILE A 53 0.00 -14.65 -0.72
C ILE A 53 0.74 -15.04 0.56
N CYS A 54 1.07 -16.31 0.73
CA CYS A 54 1.78 -16.79 1.91
C CYS A 54 3.07 -17.54 1.56
N VAL A 55 4.00 -17.56 2.51
CA VAL A 55 5.22 -18.35 2.40
C VAL A 55 4.87 -19.82 2.64
N GLY A 56 5.17 -20.70 1.69
CA GLY A 56 4.86 -22.13 1.80
C GLY A 56 4.64 -22.82 0.46
N GLY A 57 4.20 -24.08 0.50
CA GLY A 57 3.92 -24.88 -0.69
C GLY A 57 5.16 -25.32 -1.47
N PRO A 58 4.99 -26.14 -2.53
CA PRO A 58 6.10 -26.74 -3.27
C PRO A 58 7.03 -25.74 -3.96
N LYS A 59 6.50 -24.56 -4.32
CA LYS A 59 7.25 -23.49 -4.99
C LYS A 59 7.83 -22.45 -4.02
N GLY A 60 7.64 -22.61 -2.70
CA GLY A 60 8.10 -21.67 -1.67
C GLY A 60 7.15 -20.49 -1.40
N THR A 61 6.20 -20.24 -2.30
CA THR A 61 5.04 -19.36 -2.09
C THR A 61 3.76 -20.08 -2.51
N LEU A 62 2.66 -19.71 -1.84
CA LEU A 62 1.32 -20.12 -2.20
C LEU A 62 0.47 -18.86 -2.37
N THR A 63 -0.09 -18.71 -3.57
CA THR A 63 -0.99 -17.60 -3.92
C THR A 63 -2.40 -18.15 -4.02
N SER A 64 -3.35 -17.53 -3.33
CA SER A 64 -4.75 -17.89 -3.48
C SER A 64 -5.28 -17.45 -4.85
N ASP A 65 -6.32 -18.14 -5.31
CA ASP A 65 -7.14 -17.63 -6.39
C ASP A 65 -7.77 -16.29 -5.98
N GLU A 66 -8.21 -15.56 -6.99
CA GLU A 66 -8.82 -14.24 -6.79
C GLU A 66 -10.09 -14.38 -5.97
N TRP A 67 -10.26 -13.46 -5.05
CA TRP A 67 -11.45 -13.28 -4.22
C TRP A 67 -11.73 -14.39 -3.21
N LEU A 68 -10.99 -15.50 -3.19
CA LEU A 68 -11.21 -16.56 -2.20
C LEU A 68 -10.75 -16.14 -0.80
N PRO A 69 -11.61 -16.24 0.23
CA PRO A 69 -12.76 -17.15 0.30
C PRO A 69 -14.15 -16.53 0.02
N PHE A 70 -14.23 -15.24 -0.35
CA PHE A 70 -15.48 -14.49 -0.47
C PHE A 70 -16.11 -14.51 -1.87
N GLY A 71 -15.33 -14.76 -2.92
CA GLY A 71 -15.84 -14.66 -4.29
C GLY A 71 -15.89 -13.22 -4.81
N PRO A 72 -16.01 -13.03 -6.14
CA PRO A 72 -15.89 -11.73 -6.78
C PRO A 72 -17.05 -10.79 -6.41
N PRO A 73 -16.83 -9.47 -6.33
CA PRO A 73 -17.90 -8.52 -6.08
C PRO A 73 -18.93 -8.46 -7.21
N GLU A 74 -20.23 -8.44 -6.88
CA GLU A 74 -21.32 -8.45 -7.87
C GLU A 74 -21.31 -7.24 -8.84
N HIS A 75 -20.73 -6.12 -8.42
CA HIS A 75 -20.69 -4.87 -9.18
C HIS A 75 -19.29 -4.43 -9.61
N SER A 76 -18.24 -5.20 -9.31
CA SER A 76 -16.92 -4.92 -9.86
C SER A 76 -16.87 -5.49 -11.28
N THR A 77 -17.27 -4.68 -12.26
CA THR A 77 -16.62 -4.83 -13.57
C THR A 77 -15.17 -4.42 -13.36
N PRO A 78 -14.18 -5.28 -13.65
CA PRO A 78 -12.79 -4.85 -13.71
C PRO A 78 -12.65 -4.00 -14.97
N ALA A 79 -13.19 -2.79 -14.96
CA ALA A 79 -12.62 -1.75 -15.79
C ALA A 79 -11.16 -1.71 -15.32
N LYS A 80 -10.23 -2.19 -16.16
CA LYS A 80 -8.80 -2.29 -15.86
C LYS A 80 -8.29 -0.92 -15.47
N ARG A 81 -8.43 -0.56 -14.19
CA ARG A 81 -7.96 0.71 -13.69
C ARG A 81 -6.44 0.60 -13.64
N PRO A 82 -5.72 1.67 -14.02
CA PRO A 82 -4.27 1.72 -13.89
C PRO A 82 -3.75 1.26 -12.51
N ALA A 83 -4.47 1.64 -11.44
CA ALA A 83 -4.18 1.21 -10.08
C ALA A 83 -4.20 -0.32 -9.90
N GLU A 84 -5.22 -0.99 -10.46
CA GLU A 84 -5.36 -2.44 -10.38
C GLU A 84 -4.29 -3.15 -11.21
N GLU A 85 -3.96 -2.65 -12.41
CA GLU A 85 -2.86 -3.19 -13.21
C GLU A 85 -1.50 -3.09 -12.49
N GLN A 86 -1.27 -1.98 -11.80
CA GLN A 86 -0.08 -1.78 -10.97
C GLN A 86 -0.07 -2.76 -9.78
N LEU A 87 -1.21 -2.95 -9.13
CA LEU A 87 -1.38 -3.92 -8.03
C LEU A 87 -1.10 -5.36 -8.50
N GLN A 88 -1.64 -5.77 -9.65
CA GLN A 88 -1.36 -7.10 -10.22
C GLN A 88 0.13 -7.33 -10.47
N LYS A 89 0.86 -6.30 -10.90
CA LYS A 89 2.30 -6.41 -11.12
C LYS A 89 3.06 -6.56 -9.81
N LEU A 90 2.66 -5.86 -8.75
CA LEU A 90 3.25 -6.06 -7.42
C LEU A 90 2.98 -7.49 -6.92
N ILE A 91 1.74 -7.96 -7.07
CA ILE A 91 1.31 -9.33 -6.73
C ILE A 91 2.20 -10.34 -7.45
N LYS A 92 2.46 -10.15 -8.74
CA LYS A 92 3.35 -11.02 -9.51
C LYS A 92 4.78 -11.06 -8.95
N GLN A 93 5.31 -9.95 -8.44
CA GLN A 93 6.62 -9.95 -7.77
C GLN A 93 6.58 -10.66 -6.42
N LEU A 94 5.50 -10.49 -5.65
CA LEU A 94 5.29 -11.15 -4.36
C LEU A 94 5.12 -12.67 -4.47
N GLN A 95 4.91 -13.21 -5.68
CA GLN A 95 4.95 -14.66 -5.91
C GLN A 95 6.37 -15.23 -5.82
N ASP A 96 7.42 -14.40 -5.95
CA ASP A 96 8.78 -14.84 -5.72
C ASP A 96 9.05 -15.05 -4.20
N PRO A 97 9.51 -16.23 -3.77
CA PRO A 97 9.69 -16.53 -2.35
C PRO A 97 10.67 -15.61 -1.62
N ASP A 98 11.75 -15.19 -2.28
CA ASP A 98 12.76 -14.34 -1.65
C ASP A 98 12.26 -12.89 -1.59
N TYR A 99 11.54 -12.45 -2.63
CA TYR A 99 10.87 -11.15 -2.65
C TYR A 99 9.82 -11.05 -1.53
N LEU A 100 8.93 -12.04 -1.39
CA LEU A 100 7.91 -12.06 -0.32
C LEU A 100 8.53 -12.05 1.07
N LYS A 101 9.54 -12.89 1.32
CA LYS A 101 10.23 -12.94 2.62
C LYS A 101 10.91 -11.62 2.95
N GLY A 102 11.60 -11.01 1.98
CA GLY A 102 12.19 -9.68 2.13
C GLY A 102 11.12 -8.62 2.42
N PHE A 103 9.98 -8.68 1.73
CA PHE A 103 8.87 -7.75 1.94
C PHE A 103 8.27 -7.88 3.35
N ILE A 104 7.96 -9.10 3.81
CA ILE A 104 7.45 -9.35 5.17
C ILE A 104 8.46 -8.92 6.22
N ARG A 105 9.75 -9.18 6.01
CA ARG A 105 10.81 -8.73 6.93
C ARG A 105 10.84 -7.20 7.04
N MET A 106 10.73 -6.49 5.91
CA MET A 106 10.60 -5.02 5.89
C MET A 106 9.52 -4.53 6.85
N ILE A 107 8.34 -5.13 6.75
CA ILE A 107 7.16 -4.73 7.51
C ILE A 107 7.39 -5.00 8.99
N ASN A 108 7.93 -6.17 9.33
CA ASN A 108 8.23 -6.55 10.70
C ASN A 108 9.26 -5.62 11.37
N GLU A 109 10.30 -5.22 10.63
CA GLU A 109 11.30 -4.29 11.12
C GLU A 109 10.72 -2.88 11.29
N ALA A 110 10.00 -2.38 10.29
CA ALA A 110 9.39 -1.05 10.33
C ALA A 110 8.35 -0.92 11.46
N SER A 111 7.59 -1.97 11.71
CA SER A 111 6.56 -1.99 12.76
C SER A 111 7.11 -1.71 14.17
N ARG A 112 8.41 -1.98 14.43
CA ARG A 112 9.04 -1.76 15.75
C ARG A 112 9.12 -0.28 16.14
N ASN A 113 9.14 0.64 15.16
CA ASN A 113 9.32 2.07 15.40
C ASN A 113 8.02 2.87 15.21
N ASN A 114 6.90 2.20 14.95
CA ASN A 114 5.65 2.87 14.66
C ASN A 114 4.92 3.34 15.94
N PRO A 115 4.23 4.49 15.90
CA PRO A 115 3.30 4.88 16.96
C PRO A 115 2.21 3.84 17.19
N ALA A 116 1.61 3.86 18.37
CA ALA A 116 0.34 3.21 18.61
C ALA A 116 -0.69 3.69 17.57
N PRO A 117 -1.51 2.79 17.00
CA PRO A 117 -2.49 3.19 16.01
C PRO A 117 -3.56 4.11 16.64
N PRO A 118 -4.24 4.95 15.83
CA PRO A 118 -5.29 5.83 16.32
C PRO A 118 -6.41 5.06 17.01
N LYS A 119 -7.08 5.69 17.99
CA LYS A 119 -8.24 5.09 18.68
C LYS A 119 -9.35 4.67 17.70
N ALA A 120 -9.57 5.47 16.66
CA ALA A 120 -10.52 5.16 15.59
C ALA A 120 -10.21 3.82 14.90
N TYR A 121 -8.93 3.45 14.76
CA TYR A 121 -8.53 2.15 14.24
C TYR A 121 -8.61 1.03 15.29
N ALA A 122 -8.27 1.31 16.55
CA ALA A 122 -8.40 0.32 17.63
C ALA A 122 -9.85 -0.20 17.79
N GLY A 123 -10.84 0.59 17.36
CA GLY A 123 -12.25 0.20 17.29
C GLY A 123 -12.62 -0.71 16.11
N THR A 124 -11.71 -0.96 15.16
CA THR A 124 -11.98 -1.74 13.93
C THR A 124 -11.58 -3.19 14.07
N VAL A 125 -12.29 -4.06 13.34
CA VAL A 125 -12.01 -5.50 13.21
C VAL A 125 -10.56 -5.77 12.75
N ASN A 126 -9.99 -4.88 11.93
CA ASN A 126 -8.63 -5.02 11.39
C ASN A 126 -7.54 -4.93 12.46
N SER A 127 -7.82 -4.31 13.62
CA SER A 127 -6.87 -4.23 14.73
C SER A 127 -6.44 -5.60 15.25
N ILE A 128 -7.25 -6.64 15.00
CA ILE A 128 -6.99 -8.03 15.40
C ILE A 128 -6.01 -8.73 14.45
N ILE A 129 -6.06 -8.44 13.14
CA ILE A 129 -5.19 -9.12 12.15
C ILE A 129 -3.80 -8.50 12.14
N GLY A 130 -3.74 -7.18 12.25
CA GLY A 130 -2.50 -6.44 12.15
C GLY A 130 -2.69 -5.10 11.44
N ARG A 131 -1.64 -4.29 11.52
CA ARG A 131 -1.63 -2.92 10.99
C ARG A 131 -1.70 -2.94 9.45
N PRO A 132 -2.73 -2.33 8.84
CA PRO A 132 -2.81 -2.19 7.39
C PRO A 132 -1.73 -1.23 6.89
N LEU A 133 -1.24 -1.51 5.68
CA LEU A 133 -0.30 -0.68 4.94
C LEU A 133 -0.97 -0.17 3.67
N ALA A 134 -0.72 1.09 3.34
CA ALA A 134 -1.23 1.71 2.14
C ALA A 134 -0.18 1.66 1.02
N LEU A 135 -0.64 1.35 -0.18
CA LEU A 135 0.11 1.50 -1.41
C LEU A 135 -0.32 2.79 -2.08
N VAL A 136 0.58 3.77 -2.18
CA VAL A 136 0.28 5.12 -2.68
C VAL A 136 1.23 5.55 -3.78
N ASN A 137 0.87 6.59 -4.52
CA ASN A 137 1.76 7.31 -5.42
C ASN A 137 2.00 8.72 -4.87
N MET A 138 3.26 9.12 -4.72
CA MET A 138 3.66 10.39 -4.14
C MET A 138 4.56 11.16 -5.10
N GLY A 139 4.38 12.48 -5.20
CA GLY A 139 5.17 13.40 -6.01
C GLY A 139 5.81 14.50 -5.17
N TRP A 140 7.08 14.78 -5.45
CA TRP A 140 7.86 15.80 -4.75
C TRP A 140 8.49 16.77 -5.75
N SER A 141 8.48 18.08 -5.47
CA SER A 141 9.20 19.07 -6.29
C SER A 141 9.90 20.11 -5.44
N LEU A 142 10.95 20.69 -5.99
CA LEU A 142 11.58 21.90 -5.47
C LEU A 142 11.14 23.08 -6.35
N GLU A 143 10.34 23.96 -5.79
CA GLU A 143 9.77 25.10 -6.50
C GLU A 143 10.40 26.40 -6.04
N LEU A 144 10.82 27.22 -7.00
CA LEU A 144 11.28 28.58 -6.76
C LEU A 144 10.09 29.54 -6.69
N ALA A 145 10.19 30.58 -5.86
CA ALA A 145 9.15 31.61 -5.76
C ALA A 145 8.99 32.47 -7.04
N GLY A 146 10.01 32.47 -7.90
CA GLY A 146 10.09 33.26 -9.12
C GLY A 146 11.14 32.66 -10.05
N ASP A 147 11.31 33.29 -11.22
CA ASP A 147 12.38 32.94 -12.14
C ASP A 147 13.75 33.03 -11.46
N ALA A 148 14.72 32.25 -11.94
CA ALA A 148 16.07 32.33 -11.44
C ALA A 148 16.69 33.68 -11.81
N TYR A 149 17.30 34.35 -10.84
CA TYR A 149 18.01 35.60 -11.13
C TYR A 149 19.17 35.34 -12.09
N ALA A 150 19.20 36.10 -13.18
CA ALA A 150 20.34 36.14 -14.08
C ALA A 150 21.44 37.03 -13.48
N ASN A 151 22.69 36.77 -13.89
CA ASN A 151 23.82 37.62 -13.52
C ASN A 151 23.53 39.09 -13.93
N GLN A 152 23.61 40.01 -12.96
CA GLN A 152 23.39 41.45 -13.17
C GLN A 152 24.71 42.22 -13.32
N SER A 153 25.86 41.53 -13.35
CA SER A 153 27.16 42.16 -13.54
C SER A 153 27.29 42.75 -14.93
N SER A 154 27.49 44.06 -15.00
CA SER A 154 27.81 44.78 -16.23
C SER A 154 29.22 44.51 -16.74
N PHE A 155 30.14 44.12 -15.85
CA PHE A 155 31.54 43.82 -16.19
C PHE A 155 31.71 42.42 -16.78
N PHE A 156 30.87 41.47 -16.35
CA PHE A 156 30.94 40.08 -16.78
C PHE A 156 29.54 39.52 -17.12
N PRO A 157 28.82 40.09 -18.09
CA PRO A 157 27.41 39.78 -18.33
C PRO A 157 27.18 38.32 -18.75
N ASN A 158 28.17 37.70 -19.39
CA ASN A 158 28.11 36.31 -19.84
C ASN A 158 28.75 35.33 -18.84
N HIS A 159 29.27 35.81 -17.71
CA HIS A 159 29.86 34.93 -16.71
C HIS A 159 28.75 34.30 -15.87
N ILE A 160 28.72 32.98 -15.83
CA ILE A 160 27.88 32.23 -14.90
C ILE A 160 28.81 31.82 -13.76
N PRO A 161 28.70 32.43 -12.57
CA PRO A 161 29.52 32.05 -11.44
C PRO A 161 29.06 30.67 -10.93
N GLY A 162 29.68 29.61 -11.43
CA GLY A 162 29.42 28.23 -11.04
C GLY A 162 29.21 27.27 -12.22
N GLU A 163 29.51 26.00 -12.00
CA GLU A 163 29.27 24.93 -12.97
C GLU A 163 27.78 24.60 -13.15
N GLN A 164 26.95 24.94 -12.14
CA GLN A 164 25.54 24.59 -12.07
C GLN A 164 24.63 25.83 -12.05
N THR A 165 23.47 25.75 -12.70
CA THR A 165 22.42 26.79 -12.64
C THR A 165 21.12 26.27 -12.04
N LEU A 166 20.21 27.20 -11.69
CA LEU A 166 18.94 26.84 -11.06
C LEU A 166 17.88 26.34 -12.05
N LEU A 167 17.69 27.02 -13.20
CA LEU A 167 16.62 26.73 -14.15
C LEU A 167 17.08 26.48 -15.61
N SER A 168 18.20 27.06 -16.05
CA SER A 168 18.67 26.91 -17.43
C SER A 168 20.20 26.80 -17.53
N SER A 169 20.74 25.63 -17.88
CA SER A 169 22.11 25.45 -18.40
C SER A 169 22.38 23.99 -18.81
N LYS A 170 23.63 23.68 -19.18
CA LYS A 170 24.16 22.32 -19.38
C LYS A 170 24.07 21.46 -18.10
N GLU A 171 24.12 22.05 -16.90
CA GLU A 171 24.00 21.34 -15.61
C GLU A 171 23.08 22.09 -14.63
N VAL A 172 21.91 21.50 -14.35
CA VAL A 172 20.97 22.03 -13.36
C VAL A 172 21.33 21.51 -11.98
N TYR A 173 21.30 22.40 -10.97
CA TYR A 173 21.49 22.04 -9.57
C TYR A 173 20.55 20.91 -9.15
N LYS A 174 21.07 19.95 -8.40
CA LYS A 174 20.31 18.80 -7.89
C LYS A 174 20.39 18.79 -6.37
N LEU A 175 19.29 19.15 -5.73
CA LEU A 175 19.17 19.10 -4.28
C LEU A 175 18.98 17.63 -3.85
N PRO A 176 19.92 17.03 -3.11
CA PRO A 176 19.71 15.69 -2.58
C PRO A 176 18.58 15.71 -1.54
N VAL A 177 17.68 14.72 -1.62
CA VAL A 177 16.59 14.55 -0.66
C VAL A 177 16.53 13.12 -0.14
N LYS A 178 16.15 13.00 1.12
CA LYS A 178 15.88 11.73 1.80
C LYS A 178 14.38 11.64 2.06
N ILE A 179 13.73 10.60 1.53
CA ILE A 179 12.32 10.30 1.80
C ILE A 179 12.28 9.24 2.90
N GLY A 180 11.65 9.58 4.02
CA GLY A 180 11.58 8.71 5.19
C GLY A 180 12.86 8.70 6.03
N ASP A 181 12.76 8.34 7.30
CA ASP A 181 13.91 8.07 8.15
C ASP A 181 13.63 6.99 9.20
N ARG A 182 14.30 5.82 9.09
CA ARG A 182 14.12 4.71 10.05
C ARG A 182 14.45 5.06 11.50
N ASN A 183 15.34 6.05 11.70
CA ASN A 183 15.80 6.43 13.04
C ASN A 183 14.90 7.48 13.69
N ARG A 184 13.95 8.05 12.94
CA ARG A 184 12.98 9.00 13.48
C ARG A 184 11.75 8.24 13.95
N LEU A 185 11.35 8.54 15.17
CA LEU A 185 10.02 8.16 15.66
C LEU A 185 8.99 8.91 14.80
N PHE A 186 7.92 8.21 14.42
CA PHE A 186 6.79 8.79 13.67
C PHE A 186 7.11 9.16 12.21
N ASP A 187 7.82 8.29 11.48
CA ASP A 187 7.87 8.35 10.01
C ASP A 187 7.13 7.17 9.40
N GLY A 188 6.11 7.44 8.60
CA GLY A 188 5.25 6.42 8.00
C GLY A 188 5.87 5.67 6.81
N MET A 189 7.12 5.98 6.44
CA MET A 189 7.75 5.42 5.25
C MET A 189 8.33 4.01 5.48
N LEU A 190 7.83 3.01 4.75
CA LEU A 190 8.42 1.66 4.75
C LEU A 190 9.37 1.45 3.57
N GLY A 191 8.96 1.86 2.38
CA GLY A 191 9.79 1.74 1.18
C GLY A 191 9.10 2.26 -0.08
N TYR A 192 9.86 2.47 -1.15
CA TYR A 192 9.34 2.99 -2.42
C TYR A 192 9.93 2.33 -3.66
N PHE A 193 9.21 2.47 -4.76
CA PHE A 193 9.58 2.04 -6.09
C PHE A 193 9.88 3.27 -6.96
N LYS A 194 10.97 3.20 -7.71
CA LYS A 194 11.35 4.25 -8.66
C LYS A 194 10.58 4.08 -9.98
N PRO A 195 10.36 5.16 -10.73
CA PRO A 195 9.81 5.06 -12.09
C PRO A 195 10.70 4.19 -12.99
N LEU A 196 10.08 3.46 -13.92
CA LEU A 196 10.79 2.72 -14.97
C LEU A 196 11.65 3.68 -15.80
N LYS A 197 12.75 3.21 -16.38
CA LYS A 197 13.59 4.06 -17.25
C LYS A 197 12.97 4.30 -18.64
N LYS A 198 12.16 3.35 -19.12
CA LYS A 198 11.49 3.34 -20.43
C LYS A 198 10.07 2.79 -20.29
N ASP A 199 9.24 2.96 -21.32
CA ASP A 199 7.91 2.36 -21.43
C ASP A 199 6.95 2.66 -20.28
N ARG A 200 7.06 3.89 -19.74
CA ARG A 200 6.15 4.43 -18.73
C ARG A 200 4.78 4.63 -19.34
N LYS A 201 3.80 3.94 -18.79
CA LYS A 201 2.38 4.14 -19.12
C LYS A 201 1.55 3.93 -17.87
N SER A 202 0.29 4.33 -17.95
CA SER A 202 -0.70 4.02 -16.92
C SER A 202 -0.71 2.51 -16.62
N GLY A 203 -0.74 2.15 -15.33
CA GLY A 203 -0.59 0.76 -14.87
C GLY A 203 0.81 0.15 -15.02
N ASN A 204 1.76 0.83 -15.66
CA ASN A 204 3.17 0.41 -15.84
C ASN A 204 4.13 1.59 -15.67
N TYR A 205 4.12 2.23 -14.50
CA TYR A 205 4.96 3.40 -14.29
C TYR A 205 6.21 3.11 -13.47
N PHE A 206 6.13 2.20 -12.49
CA PHE A 206 7.19 1.94 -11.51
C PHE A 206 7.89 0.60 -11.75
N ASP A 207 9.18 0.56 -11.41
CA ASP A 207 9.96 -0.66 -11.31
C ASP A 207 9.62 -1.38 -9.99
N LEU A 208 8.58 -2.21 -10.03
CA LEU A 208 8.14 -2.98 -8.87
C LEU A 208 9.07 -4.14 -8.51
N THR A 209 10.14 -4.38 -9.29
CA THR A 209 11.14 -5.42 -8.99
C THR A 209 12.16 -4.96 -7.95
N ARG A 210 12.28 -3.64 -7.72
CA ARG A 210 13.27 -3.03 -6.83
C ARG A 210 12.60 -2.11 -5.83
N LEU A 211 12.34 -2.65 -4.64
CA LEU A 211 11.85 -1.88 -3.50
C LEU A 211 13.03 -1.21 -2.78
N HIS A 212 13.05 0.10 -2.73
CA HIS A 212 14.03 0.88 -1.96
C HIS A 212 13.56 1.06 -0.52
N THR A 213 14.36 0.66 0.47
CA THR A 213 13.98 0.72 1.89
C THR A 213 15.19 0.88 2.82
N PHE A 214 14.96 1.42 4.02
CA PHE A 214 15.94 1.48 5.11
C PHE A 214 16.03 0.20 5.95
N TYR A 215 15.10 -0.74 5.72
CA TYR A 215 14.91 -1.98 6.48
C TYR A 215 15.53 -3.17 5.74
N VAL A 216 16.82 -3.07 5.45
CA VAL A 216 17.62 -4.14 4.82
C VAL A 216 18.63 -4.64 5.84
N GLU A 217 18.60 -5.95 6.11
CA GLU A 217 19.63 -6.65 6.87
C GLU A 217 20.54 -7.41 5.91
N ASP A 218 21.85 -7.19 6.03
CA ASP A 218 22.89 -7.98 5.36
C ASP A 218 22.94 -9.35 6.03
N HIS A 219 22.31 -10.36 5.42
CA HIS A 219 22.49 -11.74 5.89
C HIS A 219 23.32 -12.55 4.90
N ASN A 220 24.47 -12.99 5.38
CA ASN A 220 25.16 -14.21 4.93
C ASN A 220 25.24 -14.39 3.40
N GLY A 221 25.55 -13.31 2.66
CA GLY A 221 25.85 -13.39 1.22
C GLY A 221 24.68 -13.72 0.29
N LYS A 222 23.44 -13.83 0.79
CA LYS A 222 22.25 -13.93 -0.09
C LYS A 222 21.78 -12.52 -0.46
N LYS A 223 21.67 -12.26 -1.76
CA LYS A 223 21.24 -10.97 -2.29
C LYS A 223 19.78 -10.72 -1.91
N ASP A 224 19.55 -9.78 -0.99
CA ASP A 224 18.20 -9.26 -0.73
C ASP A 224 17.65 -8.68 -2.05
N PRO A 225 16.44 -9.05 -2.48
CA PRO A 225 15.85 -8.50 -3.70
C PRO A 225 15.53 -7.00 -3.57
N ARG A 226 15.48 -6.47 -2.34
CA ARG A 226 15.26 -5.06 -2.03
C ARG A 226 16.58 -4.29 -2.09
N SER A 227 16.48 -2.99 -2.34
CA SER A 227 17.62 -2.09 -2.44
C SER A 227 17.73 -1.24 -1.17
N ALA A 228 18.85 -1.35 -0.46
CA ALA A 228 19.11 -0.51 0.70
C ALA A 228 19.19 0.97 0.26
N ILE A 229 18.56 1.85 1.04
CA ILE A 229 18.73 3.29 0.87
C ILE A 229 20.03 3.69 1.55
N ASP A 230 21.03 4.04 0.74
CA ASP A 230 22.28 4.64 1.21
C ASP A 230 22.08 6.15 1.39
N ILE A 231 22.40 6.66 2.59
CA ILE A 231 22.31 8.09 2.89
C ILE A 231 23.53 8.84 2.32
N ALA A 232 24.67 8.17 2.16
CA ALA A 232 25.86 8.74 1.53
C ALA A 232 25.66 8.96 0.02
N GLN A 233 24.76 8.19 -0.60
CA GLN A 233 24.33 8.37 -1.98
C GLN A 233 22.82 8.63 -2.03
N PRO A 234 22.38 9.90 -1.84
CA PRO A 234 20.99 10.24 -1.66
C PRO A 234 20.16 9.67 -2.81
N PRO A 235 19.14 8.85 -2.51
CA PRO A 235 18.55 7.97 -3.50
C PRO A 235 17.60 8.71 -4.45
N MET A 236 17.33 9.99 -4.17
CA MET A 236 16.58 10.93 -4.98
C MET A 236 17.19 12.33 -4.90
N SER A 237 17.07 13.08 -5.99
CA SER A 237 17.45 14.50 -6.05
C SER A 237 16.34 15.31 -6.72
N LEU A 238 16.05 16.49 -6.18
CA LEU A 238 15.08 17.44 -6.74
C LEU A 238 15.83 18.56 -7.47
N SER A 239 15.50 18.79 -8.73
CA SER A 239 15.93 19.98 -9.45
C SER A 239 15.01 21.16 -9.11
N PRO A 240 15.54 22.38 -8.94
CA PRO A 240 14.71 23.56 -8.83
C PRO A 240 13.88 23.74 -10.10
N THR A 241 12.63 24.12 -9.91
CA THR A 241 11.67 24.35 -10.99
C THR A 241 10.90 25.63 -10.72
N TRP A 242 10.44 26.26 -11.79
CA TRP A 242 9.55 27.40 -11.72
C TRP A 242 8.58 27.34 -12.89
N VAL A 243 7.28 27.46 -12.59
CA VAL A 243 6.24 27.54 -13.62
C VAL A 243 5.70 28.95 -13.63
N SER A 244 5.87 29.65 -14.75
CA SER A 244 5.34 31.00 -14.91
C SER A 244 3.82 30.96 -14.99
N PRO A 245 3.09 31.79 -14.22
CA PRO A 245 1.65 31.98 -14.40
C PRO A 245 1.30 32.80 -15.66
N LEU A 246 2.31 33.25 -16.43
CA LEU A 246 2.19 34.14 -17.58
C LEU A 246 2.82 33.51 -18.84
N ASN A 247 2.12 33.55 -19.98
CA ASN A 247 2.51 32.87 -21.23
C ASN A 247 3.73 33.50 -21.96
N ARG A 248 4.14 34.72 -21.59
CA ARG A 248 5.35 35.38 -22.11
C ARG A 248 6.02 36.15 -20.99
N TYR A 249 7.12 35.61 -20.48
CA TYR A 249 8.07 36.34 -19.66
C TYR A 249 9.27 36.67 -20.55
N SER A 250 9.33 37.91 -21.05
CA SER A 250 10.59 38.47 -21.54
C SER A 250 11.11 39.38 -20.43
N PRO A 251 12.39 39.27 -20.02
CA PRO A 251 12.99 40.24 -19.10
C PRO A 251 12.77 41.66 -19.67
N GLY A 252 11.98 42.49 -18.96
CA GLY A 252 11.63 43.86 -19.40
C GLY A 252 10.41 43.99 -20.34
N GLY A 253 9.71 42.91 -20.69
CA GLY A 253 8.49 42.95 -21.50
C GLY A 253 7.21 42.97 -20.66
N LYS A 254 6.15 43.64 -21.15
CA LYS A 254 4.81 43.54 -20.55
C LYS A 254 4.26 42.13 -20.79
N ALA A 255 4.02 41.37 -19.73
CA ALA A 255 3.31 40.10 -19.83
C ALA A 255 1.84 40.36 -20.26
N THR A 256 1.38 39.69 -21.32
CA THR A 256 0.09 40.07 -21.95
C THR A 256 -1.04 39.05 -21.78
N LYS A 257 -0.80 37.80 -21.32
CA LYS A 257 -1.86 36.81 -21.08
C LYS A 257 -1.51 35.83 -19.94
N THR A 258 -2.48 35.60 -19.05
CA THR A 258 -2.45 34.56 -18.01
C THR A 258 -2.49 33.18 -18.64
N VAL A 259 -1.75 32.22 -18.08
CA VAL A 259 -1.86 30.80 -18.44
C VAL A 259 -3.19 30.25 -17.90
N SER A 260 -3.82 29.33 -18.62
CA SER A 260 -5.02 28.66 -18.11
C SER A 260 -4.69 27.86 -16.84
N PRO A 261 -5.61 27.75 -15.86
CA PRO A 261 -5.36 26.96 -14.66
C PRO A 261 -5.01 25.49 -14.94
N SER A 262 -5.60 24.90 -15.97
CA SER A 262 -5.33 23.51 -16.38
C SER A 262 -3.92 23.34 -16.93
N ASP A 263 -3.45 24.27 -17.77
CA ASP A 263 -2.11 24.18 -18.34
C ASP A 263 -1.03 24.48 -17.30
N TYR A 264 -1.28 25.41 -16.38
CA TYR A 264 -0.40 25.64 -15.24
C TYR A 264 -0.29 24.39 -14.37
N LYS A 265 -1.43 23.76 -13.99
CA LYS A 265 -1.43 22.52 -13.20
C LYS A 265 -0.69 21.38 -13.91
N ARG A 266 -0.81 21.27 -15.24
CA ARG A 266 -0.12 20.26 -16.04
C ARG A 266 1.39 20.49 -16.06
N ALA A 267 1.83 21.73 -16.27
CA ALA A 267 3.25 22.10 -16.25
C ALA A 267 3.86 21.93 -14.85
N TYR A 268 3.14 22.35 -13.80
CA TYR A 268 3.53 22.14 -12.41
C TYR A 268 3.64 20.66 -12.08
N SER A 269 2.64 19.86 -12.45
CA SER A 269 2.66 18.43 -12.21
C SER A 269 3.87 17.82 -12.92
N GLY A 270 4.15 18.14 -14.19
CA GLY A 270 5.32 17.61 -14.92
C GLY A 270 6.70 17.79 -14.26
N ASN A 271 6.81 18.66 -13.25
CA ASN A 271 8.04 18.90 -12.49
C ASN A 271 8.21 17.99 -11.24
N LEU A 272 7.21 17.18 -10.87
CA LEU A 272 7.33 16.31 -9.70
C LEU A 272 8.26 15.11 -9.98
N GLN A 273 9.00 14.70 -8.97
CA GLN A 273 9.63 13.40 -8.91
C GLN A 273 8.67 12.45 -8.22
N VAL A 274 8.15 11.48 -8.98
CA VAL A 274 7.09 10.57 -8.54
C VAL A 274 7.65 9.21 -8.14
N VAL A 275 7.14 8.65 -7.04
CA VAL A 275 7.42 7.29 -6.58
C VAL A 275 6.13 6.60 -6.15
N ALA A 276 6.05 5.28 -6.32
CA ALA A 276 5.07 4.46 -5.62
C ALA A 276 5.66 4.07 -4.27
N ALA A 277 4.88 4.07 -3.20
CA ALA A 277 5.38 3.80 -1.87
C ALA A 277 4.46 2.87 -1.08
N VAL A 278 5.09 2.11 -0.19
CA VAL A 278 4.46 1.36 0.89
C VAL A 278 4.59 2.22 2.14
N ILE A 279 3.46 2.63 2.70
CA ILE A 279 3.43 3.55 3.84
C ILE A 279 2.48 3.06 4.93
N ASP A 280 2.76 3.47 6.16
CA ASP A 280 1.82 3.38 7.26
C ASP A 280 0.76 4.49 7.12
N PRO A 281 -0.53 4.15 6.99
CA PRO A 281 -1.57 5.15 6.74
C PRO A 281 -1.81 6.11 7.90
N PHE A 282 -1.37 5.77 9.11
CA PHE A 282 -1.60 6.57 10.31
C PHE A 282 -0.53 7.61 10.58
N THR A 283 0.61 7.52 9.90
CA THR A 283 1.80 8.34 10.18
C THR A 283 2.21 9.08 8.91
N ALA A 284 2.61 10.35 9.05
CA ALA A 284 3.07 11.12 7.91
C ALA A 284 4.42 10.62 7.37
N VAL A 285 4.57 10.64 6.04
CA VAL A 285 5.86 10.44 5.37
C VAL A 285 6.59 11.77 5.31
N THR A 286 7.84 11.82 5.74
CA THR A 286 8.61 13.07 5.78
C THR A 286 9.75 13.08 4.75
N VAL A 287 9.91 14.20 4.06
CA VAL A 287 11.07 14.49 3.22
C VAL A 287 12.02 15.44 3.91
N HIS A 288 13.26 15.01 3.98
CA HIS A 288 14.38 15.73 4.55
C HIS A 288 15.33 16.22 3.46
N SER A 289 15.78 17.45 3.62
CA SER A 289 16.79 18.08 2.76
C SER A 289 17.65 19.02 3.59
N GLY A 290 18.66 19.63 2.98
CA GLY A 290 19.40 20.74 3.61
C GLY A 290 18.58 22.02 3.78
N ILE A 291 17.39 22.11 3.17
CA ILE A 291 16.46 23.23 3.31
C ILE A 291 15.43 22.90 4.40
N LEU A 292 15.24 23.82 5.34
CA LEU A 292 14.26 23.71 6.43
C LEU A 292 13.01 24.57 6.15
N PRO A 293 11.85 24.18 6.70
CA PRO A 293 11.58 22.96 7.47
C PRO A 293 11.39 21.71 6.57
N PRO A 294 11.49 20.49 7.12
CA PRO A 294 11.08 19.27 6.42
C PRO A 294 9.62 19.34 5.96
N LYS A 295 9.30 18.66 4.86
CA LYS A 295 7.94 18.60 4.32
C LYS A 295 7.36 17.21 4.54
N SER A 296 6.13 17.12 5.04
CA SER A 296 5.44 15.84 5.29
C SER A 296 4.18 15.69 4.45
N LEU A 297 3.81 14.44 4.18
CA LEU A 297 2.63 14.03 3.44
C LEU A 297 1.91 12.92 4.21
N GLN A 298 0.60 13.06 4.44
CA GLN A 298 -0.19 12.13 5.26
C GLN A 298 -1.50 11.78 4.54
N ILE A 299 -1.89 10.51 4.58
CA ILE A 299 -3.18 10.06 4.04
C ILE A 299 -4.30 10.70 4.88
N PRO A 300 -5.30 11.35 4.26
CA PRO A 300 -6.47 11.86 4.96
C PRO A 300 -7.24 10.77 5.70
N GLU A 301 -7.84 11.11 6.84
CA GLU A 301 -8.52 10.13 7.71
C GLU A 301 -9.68 9.39 7.03
N PHE A 302 -10.50 10.09 6.25
CA PHE A 302 -11.64 9.50 5.55
C PHE A 302 -11.22 8.35 4.61
N VAL A 303 -10.06 8.46 3.96
CA VAL A 303 -9.57 7.47 2.98
C VAL A 303 -9.43 6.09 3.60
N TRP A 304 -8.82 6.01 4.78
CA TRP A 304 -8.62 4.72 5.45
C TRP A 304 -9.85 4.31 6.25
N GLN A 305 -10.66 5.24 6.76
CA GLN A 305 -11.93 4.91 7.42
C GLN A 305 -12.89 4.21 6.46
N ASP A 306 -13.06 4.74 5.25
CA ASP A 306 -13.94 4.18 4.24
C ASP A 306 -13.45 2.79 3.79
N ALA A 307 -12.16 2.65 3.52
CA ALA A 307 -11.59 1.36 3.11
C ALA A 307 -11.70 0.30 4.23
N PHE A 308 -11.49 0.67 5.48
CA PHE A 308 -11.50 -0.29 6.59
C PHE A 308 -12.90 -0.77 6.96
N GLN A 309 -13.97 -0.08 6.55
CA GLN A 309 -15.34 -0.57 6.67
C GLN A 309 -15.59 -1.80 5.78
N ASN A 310 -14.92 -1.89 4.63
CA ASN A 310 -15.05 -3.01 3.69
C ASN A 310 -14.09 -4.18 4.01
N MET A 311 -13.07 -3.93 4.84
CA MET A 311 -12.13 -4.97 5.25
C MET A 311 -12.69 -5.81 6.38
N THR A 312 -12.46 -7.12 6.28
CA THR A 312 -12.85 -8.10 7.31
C THR A 312 -11.65 -8.91 7.80
N ALA A 313 -11.72 -9.36 9.05
CA ALA A 313 -10.67 -10.19 9.64
C ALA A 313 -10.87 -11.68 9.44
N PHE A 314 -9.93 -12.32 8.76
CA PHE A 314 -9.93 -13.76 8.59
C PHE A 314 -8.51 -14.28 8.45
N PHE A 315 -8.27 -15.53 8.81
CA PHE A 315 -6.94 -16.14 8.73
C PHE A 315 -7.06 -17.63 8.44
N ARG A 316 -6.08 -18.15 7.70
CA ARG A 316 -6.00 -19.57 7.38
C ARG A 316 -5.65 -20.37 8.63
N VAL A 317 -6.39 -21.44 8.87
CA VAL A 317 -6.20 -22.34 10.01
C VAL A 317 -6.26 -23.78 9.52
N GLY A 318 -5.28 -24.59 9.93
CA GLY A 318 -5.29 -26.02 9.70
C GLY A 318 -3.89 -26.65 9.60
N PRO A 319 -3.82 -28.00 9.62
CA PRO A 319 -4.95 -28.91 9.83
C PRO A 319 -5.45 -28.90 11.29
N VAL A 320 -6.77 -28.92 11.48
CA VAL A 320 -7.43 -29.09 12.79
C VAL A 320 -8.09 -30.46 12.83
N ILE A 321 -7.82 -31.22 13.88
CA ILE A 321 -8.34 -32.58 14.05
C ILE A 321 -9.64 -32.52 14.85
N MET A 322 -10.67 -33.19 14.33
CA MET A 322 -12.00 -33.28 14.94
C MET A 322 -12.50 -34.71 14.94
N SER A 323 -13.33 -35.09 15.91
CA SER A 323 -13.97 -36.42 15.97
C SER A 323 -15.14 -36.59 15.00
N THR A 324 -15.71 -35.47 14.56
CA THR A 324 -16.85 -35.43 13.65
C THR A 324 -16.51 -34.60 12.43
N GLY A 325 -17.02 -35.03 11.28
CA GLY A 325 -16.86 -34.32 10.03
C GLY A 325 -17.65 -33.00 10.00
N VAL A 326 -17.40 -32.22 8.95
CA VAL A 326 -18.18 -31.02 8.62
C VAL A 326 -19.43 -31.40 7.82
N PRO A 327 -20.49 -30.58 7.86
CA PRO A 327 -21.68 -30.79 7.05
C PRO A 327 -21.37 -30.87 5.55
N SER A 328 -22.23 -31.53 4.77
CA SER A 328 -22.18 -31.49 3.31
C SER A 328 -22.45 -30.07 2.79
N TYR A 329 -21.87 -29.74 1.63
CA TYR A 329 -22.04 -28.44 0.98
C TYR A 329 -23.51 -28.13 0.68
N GLN A 330 -23.92 -26.89 0.95
CA GLN A 330 -25.26 -26.36 0.65
C GLN A 330 -25.09 -25.15 -0.27
N LYS A 331 -25.57 -25.25 -1.51
CA LYS A 331 -25.37 -24.21 -2.55
C LYS A 331 -25.96 -22.86 -2.14
N ASP A 332 -27.09 -22.86 -1.43
CA ASP A 332 -27.75 -21.66 -0.92
C ASP A 332 -26.98 -20.96 0.24
N SER A 333 -25.97 -21.64 0.79
CA SER A 333 -25.08 -21.10 1.84
C SER A 333 -23.67 -20.84 1.31
N ARG A 334 -23.49 -20.74 -0.02
CA ARG A 334 -22.21 -20.35 -0.61
C ARG A 334 -21.79 -18.98 -0.10
N GLN A 335 -20.53 -18.88 0.32
CA GLN A 335 -19.91 -17.63 0.74
C GLN A 335 -19.80 -16.67 -0.44
N THR A 336 -20.24 -15.43 -0.23
CA THR A 336 -20.17 -14.31 -1.19
C THR A 336 -19.37 -13.12 -0.61
N ASP A 337 -19.15 -12.09 -1.43
CA ASP A 337 -18.56 -10.80 -1.05
C ASP A 337 -19.42 -10.07 -0.01
N ARG A 338 -20.75 -10.24 -0.09
CA ARG A 338 -21.73 -9.85 0.93
C ARG A 338 -21.76 -10.86 2.07
N TRP A 339 -20.60 -11.12 2.64
CA TRP A 339 -20.41 -12.19 3.62
C TRP A 339 -21.28 -12.03 4.86
N GLU A 340 -21.67 -10.80 5.20
CA GLU A 340 -22.56 -10.48 6.31
C GLU A 340 -23.96 -11.09 6.15
N GLU A 341 -24.45 -11.22 4.92
CA GLU A 341 -25.80 -11.70 4.59
C GLU A 341 -25.91 -13.25 4.62
N VAL A 342 -24.79 -13.96 4.51
CA VAL A 342 -24.76 -15.44 4.45
C VAL A 342 -24.71 -16.03 5.86
N GLU A 343 -25.81 -16.56 6.40
CA GLU A 343 -25.83 -17.14 7.75
C GLU A 343 -24.96 -18.42 7.86
N PRO A 344 -24.11 -18.56 8.90
CA PRO A 344 -23.30 -19.76 9.08
C PRO A 344 -24.14 -21.02 9.34
N VAL A 345 -23.83 -22.11 8.62
CA VAL A 345 -24.46 -23.41 8.78
C VAL A 345 -23.99 -24.07 10.07
N ARG A 346 -24.91 -24.67 10.82
CA ARG A 346 -24.60 -25.34 12.10
C ARG A 346 -23.54 -26.44 11.89
N SER A 347 -22.50 -26.41 12.72
CA SER A 347 -21.40 -27.37 12.67
C SER A 347 -20.86 -27.73 14.06
N ASN A 348 -20.00 -28.74 14.10
CA ASN A 348 -19.28 -29.15 15.31
C ASN A 348 -17.90 -28.51 15.43
N VAL A 349 -17.54 -27.54 14.57
CA VAL A 349 -16.25 -26.86 14.62
C VAL A 349 -16.16 -26.06 15.91
N ARG A 350 -15.10 -26.29 16.70
CA ARG A 350 -14.89 -25.62 17.99
C ARG A 350 -13.50 -24.99 18.04
N PHE A 351 -13.42 -23.75 18.53
CA PHE A 351 -12.16 -23.04 18.75
C PHE A 351 -12.21 -22.29 20.09
N HIS A 352 -11.04 -22.04 20.66
CA HIS A 352 -10.90 -21.04 21.73
C HIS A 352 -11.00 -19.66 21.09
N THR A 353 -12.17 -19.03 21.18
CA THR A 353 -12.41 -17.68 20.68
C THR A 353 -12.76 -16.74 21.82
N MET A 354 -12.50 -15.43 21.65
CA MET A 354 -12.81 -14.44 22.68
C MET A 354 -14.33 -14.34 22.88
N GLN A 355 -14.76 -14.26 24.14
CA GLN A 355 -16.19 -14.11 24.47
C GLN A 355 -16.73 -12.78 23.93
N GLY A 356 -17.89 -12.83 23.26
CA GLY A 356 -18.57 -11.65 22.72
C GLY A 356 -18.26 -11.32 21.25
N GLU A 357 -17.31 -12.02 20.64
CA GLU A 357 -17.07 -11.98 19.20
C GLU A 357 -17.84 -13.09 18.48
N LYS A 358 -18.28 -12.82 17.24
CA LYS A 358 -18.90 -13.84 16.39
C LYS A 358 -17.91 -14.31 15.33
N TRP A 359 -17.54 -15.58 15.42
CA TRP A 359 -16.62 -16.25 14.50
C TRP A 359 -17.36 -17.25 13.64
N ALA A 360 -16.93 -17.39 12.39
CA ALA A 360 -17.36 -18.43 11.47
C ALA A 360 -16.14 -19.16 10.90
N TRP A 361 -16.31 -20.45 10.62
CA TRP A 361 -15.33 -21.26 9.93
C TRP A 361 -15.71 -21.36 8.46
N LEU A 362 -14.90 -20.79 7.57
CA LEU A 362 -15.08 -20.89 6.13
C LEU A 362 -14.48 -22.22 5.66
N GLN A 363 -15.35 -23.21 5.48
CA GLN A 363 -14.99 -24.54 5.03
C GLN A 363 -14.90 -24.57 3.49
N PRO A 364 -13.78 -25.00 2.89
CA PRO A 364 -13.68 -25.21 1.46
C PRO A 364 -14.47 -26.46 1.02
N TYR A 365 -15.10 -26.34 -0.15
CA TYR A 365 -15.76 -27.41 -0.91
C TYR A 365 -15.41 -27.27 -2.40
N GLU A 366 -15.82 -28.27 -3.18
CA GLU A 366 -15.75 -28.26 -4.64
C GLU A 366 -17.18 -28.26 -5.20
N ASP A 367 -17.50 -27.29 -6.04
CA ASP A 367 -18.80 -27.17 -6.73
C ASP A 367 -18.51 -26.93 -8.22
N GLU A 368 -18.93 -27.86 -9.08
CA GLU A 368 -18.70 -27.79 -10.54
C GLU A 368 -17.21 -27.59 -10.94
N GLY A 369 -16.28 -28.11 -10.13
CA GLY A 369 -14.83 -27.98 -10.35
C GLY A 369 -14.23 -26.66 -9.85
N GLU A 370 -15.03 -25.78 -9.26
CA GLU A 370 -14.58 -24.56 -8.61
C GLU A 370 -14.43 -24.75 -7.10
N LYS A 371 -13.39 -24.14 -6.52
CA LYS A 371 -13.22 -24.09 -5.08
C LYS A 371 -14.15 -23.03 -4.49
N VAL A 372 -15.12 -23.47 -3.69
CA VAL A 372 -16.10 -22.61 -3.02
C VAL A 372 -15.97 -22.72 -1.51
N TYR A 373 -16.49 -21.75 -0.78
CA TYR A 373 -16.52 -21.77 0.69
C TYR A 373 -17.95 -21.68 1.19
N MET A 374 -18.21 -22.30 2.33
CA MET A 374 -19.47 -22.16 3.06
C MET A 374 -19.13 -21.85 4.54
N PRO A 375 -19.74 -20.81 5.13
CA PRO A 375 -19.50 -20.48 6.52
C PRO A 375 -20.18 -21.50 7.44
N LEU A 376 -19.45 -21.96 8.44
CA LEU A 376 -19.90 -22.87 9.49
C LEU A 376 -19.88 -22.17 10.85
N THR A 377 -20.84 -22.50 11.72
CA THR A 377 -20.85 -21.98 13.10
C THR A 377 -19.64 -22.47 13.88
N VAL A 378 -19.00 -21.58 14.65
CA VAL A 378 -17.90 -21.94 15.56
C VAL A 378 -18.40 -21.98 16.99
N GLY A 379 -18.30 -23.16 17.62
CA GLY A 379 -18.55 -23.35 19.05
C GLY A 379 -17.32 -23.06 19.91
N GLN A 380 -17.54 -22.96 21.23
CA GLN A 380 -16.45 -22.90 22.21
C GLN A 380 -15.95 -24.31 22.53
N VAL A 381 -14.64 -24.45 22.73
CA VAL A 381 -14.05 -25.67 23.27
C VAL A 381 -14.40 -25.76 24.75
N GLU A 382 -14.94 -26.89 25.18
CA GLU A 382 -15.27 -27.11 26.59
C GLU A 382 -13.99 -27.32 27.42
N PRO A 383 -13.90 -26.79 28.65
CA PRO A 383 -12.74 -27.01 29.50
C PRO A 383 -12.69 -28.48 29.96
N GLY A 384 -11.60 -29.17 29.63
CA GLY A 384 -11.33 -30.55 30.03
C GLY A 384 -10.72 -31.39 28.91
N LEU A 385 -10.12 -32.53 29.26
CA LEU A 385 -9.69 -33.53 28.27
C LEU A 385 -10.90 -34.37 27.86
N THR A 386 -11.36 -34.22 26.62
CA THR A 386 -12.38 -35.09 26.03
C THR A 386 -11.69 -36.16 25.18
N PHE A 387 -11.85 -37.43 25.56
CA PHE A 387 -11.39 -38.56 24.77
C PHE A 387 -12.54 -39.03 23.89
N GLU A 388 -12.58 -38.57 22.65
CA GLU A 388 -13.61 -38.95 21.69
C GLU A 388 -13.12 -40.12 20.83
N PRO A 389 -13.93 -41.16 20.57
CA PRO A 389 -13.52 -42.26 19.71
C PRO A 389 -13.42 -41.78 18.26
N GLY A 390 -12.44 -42.31 17.52
CA GLY A 390 -12.28 -42.05 16.09
C GLY A 390 -13.36 -42.75 15.23
N PRO A 391 -13.34 -42.56 13.90
CA PRO A 391 -12.28 -41.93 13.12
C PRO A 391 -12.26 -40.40 13.23
N TYR A 392 -11.06 -39.81 13.24
CA TYR A 392 -10.89 -38.37 13.25
C TYR A 392 -10.85 -37.80 11.81
N THR A 393 -11.41 -36.61 11.64
CA THR A 393 -11.36 -35.82 10.41
C THR A 393 -10.39 -34.65 10.58
N ALA A 394 -9.48 -34.45 9.63
CA ALA A 394 -8.67 -33.25 9.55
C ALA A 394 -9.35 -32.23 8.65
N ILE A 395 -9.56 -31.01 9.14
CA ILE A 395 -10.11 -29.90 8.36
C ILE A 395 -9.10 -28.76 8.22
N GLU A 396 -9.16 -28.07 7.10
CA GLU A 396 -8.39 -26.86 6.82
C GLU A 396 -9.31 -25.83 6.15
N GLY A 397 -9.20 -24.57 6.56
CA GLY A 397 -10.10 -23.51 6.11
C GLY A 397 -9.65 -22.15 6.62
N TYR A 398 -10.60 -21.21 6.69
CA TYR A 398 -10.36 -19.90 7.30
C TYR A 398 -11.22 -19.70 8.52
N LEU A 399 -10.65 -19.12 9.56
CA LEU A 399 -11.40 -18.59 10.69
C LEU A 399 -11.68 -17.11 10.41
N HIS A 400 -12.96 -16.73 10.33
CA HIS A 400 -13.43 -15.40 9.93
C HIS A 400 -14.21 -14.74 11.06
N LEU A 401 -13.78 -13.54 11.43
CA LEU A 401 -14.43 -12.68 12.40
C LEU A 401 -15.57 -11.91 11.73
N ARG A 402 -16.81 -12.28 12.04
CA ARG A 402 -18.01 -11.68 11.47
C ARG A 402 -18.54 -10.51 12.28
N LYS A 403 -18.20 -10.44 13.57
CA LYS A 403 -18.53 -9.31 14.44
C LYS A 403 -17.54 -9.22 15.60
N SER A 404 -16.88 -8.07 15.74
CA SER A 404 -16.02 -7.78 16.89
C SER A 404 -16.77 -7.05 18.01
N LEU A 405 -16.29 -7.17 19.25
CA LEU A 405 -16.69 -6.35 20.40
C LEU A 405 -16.50 -4.85 20.16
N ALA A 406 -15.53 -4.48 19.34
CA ALA A 406 -15.17 -3.10 19.05
C ALA A 406 -16.22 -2.34 18.21
N SER A 407 -17.17 -3.05 17.57
CA SER A 407 -18.25 -2.46 16.78
C SER A 407 -19.50 -2.08 17.57
N LYS A 408 -19.47 -2.16 18.92
CA LYS A 408 -20.53 -1.56 19.74
C LYS A 408 -20.48 -0.04 19.57
N LYS A 409 -21.30 0.46 18.64
CA LYS A 409 -21.60 1.87 18.41
C LYS A 409 -21.80 2.62 19.73
N SER A 410 -21.12 3.77 19.85
CA SER A 410 -21.65 4.92 20.59
C SER A 410 -22.89 5.44 19.88
#